data_AF-A0A4Q2QT63-F1
#
_entry.id   AF-A0A4Q2QT63-F1
#
_cell.length_a   1.000
_cell.length_b   1.000
_cell.length_c   1.000
_cell.angle_alpha   90.00
_cell.angle_beta   90.00
_cell.angle_gamma   90.00
#
_symmetry.space_group_name_H-M   'P 1'
#
loop_
_entity.id
_entity.type
_entity.pdbx_description
1 polymer ?
#
loop_
_entity_poly.entity_id
_entity_poly.type
_entity_poly.pdbx_seq_one_letter_code
_entity_poly.pdbx_strand_id
1 'polypeptide(L)'
;TALYAAENGFNVISSSLGISRWKNMQQINDCGQRAAAHYPGMVYWDYNWRKQGGSSRMIEISKREQFYQQEYCGCVYSLRDSNLHRKSQGRPLIQIGKLYYGKEDDQA
;
A
#
# COMPACT_ATOMS: atom_id res chain seq x y z
N THR A 1 -0.95 -5.99 15.82
CA THR A 1 -2.21 -5.25 15.56
C THR A 1 -3.35 -5.73 16.42
N ALA A 2 -3.82 -6.99 16.30
CA ALA A 2 -4.98 -7.47 17.07
C ALA A 2 -4.78 -7.44 18.60
N LEU A 3 -3.63 -7.90 19.11
CA LEU A 3 -3.30 -7.82 20.54
C LEU A 3 -3.38 -6.38 21.06
N TYR A 4 -2.61 -5.49 20.44
CA TYR A 4 -2.60 -4.07 20.77
C TYR A 4 -4.01 -3.46 20.71
N ALA A 5 -4.79 -3.80 19.69
CA ALA A 5 -6.16 -3.32 19.56
C ALA A 5 -7.03 -3.74 20.76
N ALA A 6 -6.96 -5.02 21.17
CA ALA A 6 -7.71 -5.55 22.29
C ALA A 6 -7.30 -4.91 23.62
N GLU A 7 -5.99 -4.73 23.86
CA GLU A 7 -5.45 -4.11 25.07
C GLU A 7 -5.81 -2.63 25.21
N ASN A 8 -6.11 -1.96 24.09
CA ASN A 8 -6.39 -0.52 24.04
C ASN A 8 -7.86 -0.21 23.74
N GLY A 9 -8.76 -1.19 23.83
CA GLY A 9 -10.21 -0.98 23.68
C GLY A 9 -10.68 -0.67 22.26
N PHE A 10 -9.91 -1.05 21.23
CA PHE A 10 -10.34 -0.98 19.84
C PHE A 10 -11.07 -2.26 19.43
N ASN A 11 -12.21 -2.12 18.76
CA ASN A 11 -13.06 -3.25 18.40
C ASN A 11 -12.91 -3.70 16.94
N VAL A 12 -12.23 -2.88 16.11
CA VAL A 12 -12.12 -3.12 14.68
C VAL A 12 -10.69 -2.90 14.21
N ILE A 13 -10.18 -3.84 13.42
CA ILE A 13 -8.90 -3.74 12.72
C ILE A 13 -9.09 -3.98 11.22
N SER A 14 -8.18 -3.47 10.41
CA SER A 14 -8.15 -3.72 8.97
C SER A 14 -6.71 -3.70 8.47
N SER A 15 -6.51 -3.91 7.17
CA SER A 15 -5.21 -3.90 6.53
C SER A 15 -5.19 -2.98 5.32
N SER A 16 -4.22 -2.07 5.27
CA SER A 16 -3.96 -1.23 4.09
C SER A 16 -3.42 -2.05 2.91
N LEU A 17 -2.92 -3.28 3.14
CA LEU A 17 -2.41 -4.14 2.07
C LEU A 17 -3.49 -4.54 1.05
N GLY A 18 -4.78 -4.51 1.46
CA GLY A 18 -5.92 -4.83 0.60
C GLY A 18 -6.06 -3.89 -0.60
N ILE A 19 -5.55 -2.65 -0.52
CA ILE A 19 -5.69 -1.66 -1.59
C ILE A 19 -4.90 -2.02 -2.86
N SER A 20 -3.77 -2.73 -2.72
CA SER A 20 -2.86 -2.98 -3.84
C SER A 20 -3.35 -4.11 -4.74
N ARG A 21 -3.61 -3.83 -6.03
CA ARG A 21 -4.03 -4.85 -7.02
C ARG A 21 -3.09 -6.04 -7.14
N TRP A 22 -1.82 -5.86 -6.79
CA TRP A 22 -0.76 -6.87 -6.90
C TRP A 22 -0.74 -7.86 -5.72
N LYS A 23 -1.50 -7.60 -4.66
CA LYS A 23 -1.55 -8.49 -3.49
C LYS A 23 -2.74 -9.43 -3.57
N ASN A 24 -2.56 -10.66 -3.10
CA ASN A 24 -3.63 -11.63 -2.96
C ASN A 24 -4.58 -11.22 -1.83
N MET A 25 -5.80 -10.80 -2.19
CA MET A 25 -6.79 -10.32 -1.24
C MET A 25 -7.23 -11.42 -0.27
N GLN A 26 -7.42 -12.64 -0.77
CA GLN A 26 -7.84 -13.78 0.06
C GLN A 26 -6.81 -14.03 1.16
N GLN A 27 -5.54 -14.09 0.78
CA GLN A 27 -4.45 -14.29 1.75
C GLN A 27 -4.39 -13.18 2.81
N ILE A 28 -4.57 -11.92 2.41
CA ILE A 28 -4.59 -10.79 3.35
C ILE A 28 -5.74 -10.93 4.34
N ASN A 29 -6.94 -11.23 3.83
CA ASN A 29 -8.14 -11.33 4.65
C ASN A 29 -8.08 -12.54 5.57
N ASP A 30 -7.60 -13.68 5.10
CA ASP A 30 -7.42 -14.88 5.92
C ASP A 30 -6.45 -14.62 7.09
N CYS A 31 -5.35 -13.90 6.83
CA CYS A 31 -4.42 -13.48 7.89
C CYS A 31 -5.07 -12.55 8.90
N GLY A 32 -5.85 -11.57 8.44
CA GLY A 32 -6.56 -10.63 9.29
C GLY A 32 -7.63 -11.28 10.17
N GLN A 33 -8.42 -12.18 9.59
CA GLN A 33 -9.45 -12.95 10.29
C GLN A 33 -8.83 -13.85 11.37
N ARG A 34 -7.76 -14.60 11.04
CA ARG A 34 -7.04 -15.40 12.05
C ARG A 34 -6.48 -14.55 13.17
N ALA A 35 -5.90 -13.38 12.86
CA ALA A 35 -5.37 -12.48 13.88
C ALA A 35 -6.47 -11.95 14.82
N ALA A 36 -7.64 -11.60 14.30
CA ALA A 36 -8.78 -11.12 15.09
C ALA A 36 -9.43 -12.22 15.94
N ALA A 37 -9.50 -13.46 15.42
CA ALA A 37 -10.18 -14.59 16.06
C ALA A 37 -9.64 -14.96 17.46
N HIS A 38 -8.43 -14.53 17.81
CA HIS A 38 -7.86 -14.72 19.15
C HIS A 38 -8.50 -13.82 20.22
N TYR A 39 -9.26 -12.79 19.83
CA TYR A 39 -9.77 -11.76 20.74
C TYR A 39 -11.29 -11.64 20.59
N PRO A 40 -12.08 -12.06 21.60
CA PRO A 40 -13.54 -11.93 21.55
C PRO A 40 -13.99 -10.49 21.31
N GLY A 41 -14.93 -10.29 20.38
CA GLY A 41 -15.44 -8.96 20.00
C GLY A 41 -14.58 -8.19 19.00
N MET A 42 -13.39 -8.68 18.64
CA MET A 42 -12.54 -8.06 17.62
C MET A 42 -13.04 -8.39 16.20
N VAL A 43 -13.30 -7.35 15.41
CA VAL A 43 -13.73 -7.47 14.02
C VAL A 43 -12.56 -7.16 13.08
N TYR A 44 -12.29 -8.06 12.14
CA TYR A 44 -11.47 -7.74 10.98
C TYR A 44 -12.35 -7.18 9.85
N TRP A 45 -12.19 -5.90 9.55
CA TRP A 45 -12.92 -5.23 8.47
C TRP A 45 -12.23 -5.47 7.13
N ASP A 46 -12.77 -6.42 6.37
CA ASP A 46 -12.22 -6.94 5.12
C ASP A 46 -12.71 -6.20 3.87
N TYR A 47 -13.15 -4.96 4.04
CA TYR A 47 -13.73 -4.16 2.96
C TYR A 47 -12.79 -4.05 1.75
N ASN A 48 -13.36 -4.28 0.56
CA ASN A 48 -12.59 -4.27 -0.68
C ASN A 48 -12.49 -2.85 -1.26
N TRP A 49 -11.47 -2.12 -0.80
CA TRP A 49 -11.13 -0.76 -1.26
C TRP A 49 -10.74 -0.65 -2.74
N ARG A 50 -10.61 -1.77 -3.48
CA ARG A 50 -10.35 -1.74 -4.93
C ARG A 50 -11.62 -1.48 -5.73
N LYS A 51 -12.80 -1.77 -5.15
CA LYS A 51 -14.10 -1.57 -5.78
C LYS A 51 -14.57 -0.11 -5.60
N GLN A 52 -15.63 0.26 -6.32
CA GLN A 52 -16.32 1.55 -6.16
C GLN A 52 -15.42 2.80 -6.28
N GLY A 53 -14.35 2.71 -7.10
CA GLY A 53 -13.49 3.86 -7.37
C GLY A 53 -12.42 4.16 -6.32
N GLY A 54 -12.19 3.29 -5.32
CA GLY A 54 -11.19 3.56 -4.27
C GLY A 54 -9.76 3.77 -4.80
N SER A 55 -9.36 3.04 -5.84
CA SER A 55 -8.06 3.26 -6.52
C SER A 55 -7.97 4.64 -7.17
N SER A 56 -9.04 5.11 -7.81
CA SER A 56 -9.09 6.44 -8.42
C SER A 56 -9.02 7.53 -7.37
N ARG A 57 -9.73 7.34 -6.25
CA ARG A 57 -9.69 8.25 -5.10
C ARG A 57 -8.30 8.35 -4.48
N MET A 58 -7.58 7.23 -4.40
CA MET A 58 -6.19 7.23 -3.93
C MET A 58 -5.29 8.11 -4.82
N ILE A 59 -5.41 8.01 -6.15
CA ILE A 59 -4.65 8.84 -7.09
C ILE A 59 -5.04 10.32 -7.00
N GLU A 60 -6.34 10.61 -6.89
CA GLU A 60 -6.86 11.98 -6.69
C GLU A 60 -6.24 12.63 -5.45
N ILE A 61 -6.31 11.94 -4.31
CA ILE A 61 -5.72 12.41 -3.05
C ILE A 61 -4.21 12.57 -3.20
N SER A 62 -3.53 11.60 -3.82
CA SER A 62 -2.07 11.65 -3.95
C SER A 62 -1.60 12.86 -4.78
N LYS A 63 -2.31 13.21 -5.86
CA LYS A 63 -2.06 14.42 -6.64
C LYS A 63 -2.37 15.70 -5.88
N ARG A 64 -3.51 15.74 -5.17
CA ARG A 64 -3.92 16.90 -4.37
C ARG A 64 -2.92 17.20 -3.26
N GLU A 65 -2.47 16.18 -2.54
CA GLU A 65 -1.53 16.30 -1.42
C GLU A 65 -0.06 16.32 -1.85
N GLN A 66 0.21 16.19 -3.16
CA GLN A 66 1.55 16.12 -3.74
C GLN A 66 2.47 15.11 -3.04
N PHE A 67 1.98 13.89 -2.81
CA PHE A 67 2.77 12.86 -2.13
C PHE A 67 3.99 12.41 -2.94
N TYR A 68 5.04 12.00 -2.24
CA TYR A 68 6.19 11.32 -2.84
C TYR A 68 5.71 10.03 -3.53
N GLN A 69 5.98 9.91 -4.83
CA GLN A 69 5.61 8.75 -5.61
C GLN A 69 6.75 7.73 -5.56
N GLN A 70 6.76 6.92 -4.49
CA GLN A 70 7.74 5.87 -4.34
C GLN A 70 7.52 4.75 -5.38
N GLU A 71 8.57 4.41 -6.12
CA GLU A 71 8.51 3.50 -7.27
C GLU A 71 8.96 2.05 -6.93
N TYR A 72 9.08 1.76 -5.63
CA TYR A 72 9.50 0.47 -5.07
C TYR A 72 8.82 0.26 -3.70
N CYS A 73 8.84 -0.96 -3.15
CA CYS A 73 8.06 -1.26 -1.93
C CYS A 73 8.69 -0.77 -0.61
N GLY A 74 9.86 -0.11 -0.65
CA GLY A 74 10.59 0.37 0.53
C GLY A 74 11.77 -0.52 0.94
N CYS A 75 11.91 -1.73 0.39
CA CYS A 75 13.04 -2.61 0.67
C CYS A 75 14.12 -2.57 -0.41
N VAL A 76 15.36 -2.90 -0.02
CA VAL A 76 16.53 -2.96 -0.92
C VAL A 76 16.33 -3.93 -2.10
N TYR A 77 15.64 -5.05 -1.87
CA TYR A 77 15.39 -6.05 -2.92
C TYR A 77 14.48 -5.49 -4.01
N SER A 78 13.37 -4.85 -3.63
CA SER A 78 12.46 -4.23 -4.61
C SER A 78 13.12 -3.06 -5.33
N LEU A 79 13.98 -2.28 -4.66
CA LEU A 79 14.73 -1.22 -5.33
C LEU A 79 15.68 -1.78 -6.39
N ARG A 80 16.46 -2.82 -6.02
CA ARG A 80 17.36 -3.53 -6.94
C ARG A 80 16.60 -4.07 -8.15
N ASP A 81 15.53 -4.83 -7.91
CA ASP A 81 14.82 -5.52 -8.98
C ASP A 81 14.08 -4.53 -9.90
N SER A 82 13.47 -3.47 -9.35
CA SER A 82 12.89 -2.38 -10.14
C SER A 82 13.94 -1.67 -11.00
N ASN A 83 15.14 -1.43 -10.46
CA ASN A 83 16.24 -0.78 -11.20
C ASN A 83 16.82 -1.68 -12.29
N LEU A 84 16.95 -2.99 -12.04
CA LEU A 84 17.35 -3.96 -13.07
C LEU A 84 16.35 -3.99 -14.23
N HIS A 85 15.05 -3.99 -13.90
CA HIS A 85 14.00 -3.93 -14.92
C HIS A 85 14.02 -2.60 -15.70
N ARG A 86 14.24 -1.45 -15.04
CA ARG A 86 14.40 -0.17 -15.75
C ARG A 86 15.58 -0.17 -16.70
N LYS A 87 16.73 -0.65 -16.23
CA LYS A 87 17.96 -0.73 -17.03
C LYS A 87 17.77 -1.62 -18.25
N SER A 88 17.06 -2.75 -18.13
CA SER A 88 16.77 -3.61 -19.29
C SER A 88 15.81 -2.99 -20.32
N GLN A 89 15.09 -1.94 -19.94
CA GLN A 89 14.21 -1.15 -20.81
C GLN A 89 14.84 0.19 -21.23
N GLY A 90 16.12 0.43 -20.94
CA GLY A 90 16.80 1.69 -21.25
C GLY A 90 16.30 2.89 -20.43
N ARG A 91 15.58 2.66 -19.32
CA ARG A 91 15.07 3.70 -18.43
C ARG A 91 16.10 4.06 -17.35
N PRO A 92 16.14 5.33 -16.90
CA PRO A 92 17.00 5.72 -15.79
C PRO A 92 16.62 5.01 -14.49
N LEU A 93 17.59 4.87 -13.58
CA LEU A 93 17.38 4.28 -12.26
C LEU A 93 16.46 5.17 -11.41
N ILE A 94 15.76 4.56 -10.45
CA ILE A 94 14.95 5.27 -9.44
C ILE A 94 15.85 6.25 -8.68
N GLN A 95 15.46 7.53 -8.65
CA GLN A 95 16.06 8.54 -7.78
C GLN A 95 15.12 8.80 -6.59
N ILE A 96 15.61 8.50 -5.39
CA ILE A 96 14.82 8.65 -4.16
C ILE A 96 14.57 10.14 -3.89
N GLY A 97 13.34 10.50 -3.52
CA GLY A 97 12.97 11.87 -3.18
C GLY A 97 12.89 12.84 -4.36
N LYS A 98 12.77 12.34 -5.60
CA LYS A 98 12.63 13.17 -6.81
C LYS A 98 11.20 13.23 -7.34
N LEU A 99 10.55 12.07 -7.51
CA LEU A 99 9.23 12.00 -8.13
C LEU A 99 8.11 12.28 -7.12
N TYR A 100 7.28 13.30 -7.37
CA TYR A 100 6.12 13.63 -6.55
C TYR A 100 4.87 13.73 -7.43
N TYR A 101 3.73 13.29 -6.92
CA TYR A 101 2.46 13.44 -7.64
C TYR A 101 2.11 14.92 -7.85
N GLY A 102 1.59 15.25 -9.03
CA GLY A 102 1.10 16.61 -9.33
C GLY A 102 2.18 17.68 -9.50
N LYS A 103 3.46 17.32 -9.40
CA LYS A 103 4.57 18.12 -9.92
C LYS A 103 4.99 17.47 -11.24
N GLU A 104 4.98 18.24 -12.32
CA GLU A 104 5.62 17.78 -13.54
C GLU A 104 7.10 17.55 -13.22
N ASP A 105 7.66 16.42 -13.70
CA ASP A 105 9.11 16.27 -13.70
C ASP A 105 9.64 17.42 -14.56
N ASP A 106 10.25 18.45 -13.95
CA ASP A 106 11.01 19.52 -14.61
C ASP A 106 12.27 18.98 -15.34
N GLN A 107 12.23 17.72 -15.78
CA GLN A 107 13.28 17.01 -16.50
C GLN A 107 12.65 16.30 -17.70
N ALA A 108 12.16 17.10 -18.64
CA ALA A 108 12.04 16.71 -20.05
C ALA A 108 13.19 17.34 -20.83
#